data_AF-A0A1J4JED3-F1
#
_entry.id   AF-A0A1J4JED3-F1
#
_cell.length_a   1.000
_cell.length_b   1.000
_cell.length_c   1.000
_cell.angle_alpha   90.00
_cell.angle_beta   90.00
_cell.angle_gamma   90.00
#
_symmetry.space_group_name_H-M   'P 1'
#
loop_
_entity.id
_entity.type
_entity.pdbx_description
1 polymer ?
#
loop_
_entity_poly.entity_id
_entity_poly.type
_entity_poly.pdbx_seq_one_letter_code
_entity_poly.pdbx_strand_id
1 'polypeptide(L)'
;MAPTLSPLTCTIVSPAIGCDLWEMLGLGILFYISALFSFYYLILYWRKSKSRCCLFDQTILFWISLLIFQLFRGTISIAKIEYDHRLIKIIFLGVHHILLFIPMCLVILILFDLLFTYQNPGTNAIKFFRSLFIIFLLTFTALVVVLIVVEDDSFTKSDESNILYQKLRKYSEKSTQIIKNDKPRHRSIINNRKITFNSKYKISMNNYHENNYDMNHNNNNGNNNDININNESNNDMNHNNESNNDLQLLESNQKHEGKDNKNNHQTHFFDNSKMNILEQLNDLDLESNNEEPERSLSLWVGCTDFILMIFFVCPAISLMRAVSYPIIQPEDASCISFCWFGIVVNTLLFFIRMVFNITNYIGVNPIQNWTNSQNRGVAIPTASVRVWNFFAYFLFDLVPSVLAMIAVRLFKEHDMLFNENPYYTRPSDF
;
A
#
# COMPACT_ATOMS: atom_id res chain seq x y z
N MET A 1 -25.72 -21.88 -2.14
CA MET A 1 -24.67 -20.99 -1.60
C MET A 1 -23.87 -20.46 -2.76
N ALA A 2 -23.79 -19.14 -2.92
CA ALA A 2 -22.89 -18.56 -3.90
C ALA A 2 -21.43 -18.90 -3.49
N PRO A 3 -20.51 -19.12 -4.43
CA PRO A 3 -19.12 -19.39 -4.08
C PRO A 3 -18.56 -18.19 -3.30
N THR A 4 -18.03 -18.43 -2.11
CA THR A 4 -17.34 -17.40 -1.31
C THR A 4 -16.04 -17.03 -2.01
N LEU A 5 -15.71 -15.74 -2.13
CA LEU A 5 -14.41 -15.33 -2.69
C LEU A 5 -13.25 -15.80 -1.81
N SER A 6 -12.04 -15.80 -2.37
CA SER A 6 -10.83 -16.04 -1.60
C SER A 6 -10.69 -15.04 -0.44
N PRO A 7 -10.23 -15.48 0.75
CA PRO A 7 -9.94 -14.61 1.88
C PRO A 7 -9.05 -13.41 1.52
N LEU A 8 -8.08 -13.63 0.63
CA LEU A 8 -7.18 -12.61 0.10
C LEU A 8 -7.96 -11.48 -0.60
N THR A 9 -8.91 -11.84 -1.46
CA THR A 9 -9.73 -10.85 -2.17
C THR A 9 -10.58 -10.04 -1.19
N CYS A 10 -11.21 -10.70 -0.22
CA CYS A 10 -12.08 -10.00 0.74
C CYS A 10 -11.30 -9.11 1.71
N THR A 11 -10.08 -9.48 2.08
CA THR A 11 -9.26 -8.70 3.03
C THR A 11 -8.59 -7.49 2.38
N ILE A 12 -8.11 -7.63 1.14
CA ILE A 12 -7.38 -6.57 0.44
C ILE A 12 -8.32 -5.71 -0.42
N VAL A 13 -9.00 -6.32 -1.39
CA VAL A 13 -9.84 -5.60 -2.35
C VAL A 13 -11.16 -5.17 -1.73
N SER A 14 -11.69 -5.98 -0.80
CA SER A 14 -12.94 -5.74 -0.08
C SER A 14 -14.14 -5.43 -1.00
N PRO A 15 -14.43 -6.24 -2.05
CA PRO A 15 -15.58 -5.97 -2.92
C PRO A 15 -16.90 -6.17 -2.16
N ALA A 16 -17.92 -5.37 -2.50
CA ALA A 16 -19.22 -5.48 -1.85
C ALA A 16 -19.91 -6.82 -2.13
N ILE A 17 -20.01 -7.21 -3.42
CA ILE A 17 -20.68 -8.45 -3.79
C ILE A 17 -19.74 -9.62 -3.58
N GLY A 18 -20.20 -10.59 -2.78
CA GLY A 18 -19.51 -11.84 -2.52
C GLY A 18 -18.64 -11.86 -1.27
N CYS A 19 -18.33 -10.69 -0.69
CA CYS A 19 -17.85 -10.57 0.70
C CYS A 19 -18.91 -9.97 1.64
N ASP A 20 -20.08 -9.59 1.12
CA ASP A 20 -21.24 -9.01 1.82
C ASP A 20 -20.91 -7.72 2.60
N LEU A 21 -20.13 -6.82 1.97
CA LEU A 21 -19.67 -5.55 2.55
C LEU A 21 -20.50 -4.37 2.02
N TRP A 22 -21.59 -4.04 2.71
CA TRP A 22 -22.52 -2.98 2.31
C TRP A 22 -21.92 -1.58 2.31
N GLU A 23 -20.90 -1.34 3.14
CA GLU A 23 -20.17 -0.07 3.19
C GLU A 23 -19.47 0.21 1.83
N MET A 24 -18.89 -0.84 1.24
CA MET A 24 -18.22 -0.77 -0.07
C MET A 24 -19.19 -0.64 -1.23
N LEU A 25 -20.43 -1.15 -1.08
CA LEU A 25 -21.51 -0.90 -2.04
C LEU A 25 -21.84 0.60 -2.07
N GLY A 26 -21.99 1.21 -0.90
CA GLY A 26 -22.24 2.65 -0.78
C GLY A 26 -21.13 3.47 -1.44
N LEU A 27 -19.87 3.12 -1.18
CA LEU A 27 -18.72 3.78 -1.82
C LEU A 27 -18.74 3.63 -3.34
N GLY A 28 -18.99 2.42 -3.86
CA GLY A 28 -19.06 2.18 -5.30
C GLY A 28 -20.19 2.97 -5.98
N ILE A 29 -21.35 3.09 -5.33
CA ILE A 29 -22.46 3.93 -5.81
C ILE A 29 -22.05 5.40 -5.85
N LEU A 30 -21.32 5.91 -4.85
CA LEU A 30 -20.80 7.28 -4.86
C LEU A 30 -19.86 7.54 -6.05
N PHE A 31 -18.99 6.57 -6.38
CA PHE A 31 -18.14 6.66 -7.57
C PHE A 31 -18.96 6.67 -8.87
N TYR A 32 -20.02 5.86 -8.98
CA TYR A 32 -20.90 5.89 -10.16
C TYR A 32 -21.68 7.20 -10.28
N ILE A 33 -22.16 7.78 -9.16
CA ILE A 33 -22.79 9.10 -9.17
C ILE A 33 -21.79 10.16 -9.65
N SER A 34 -20.55 10.12 -9.15
CA SER A 34 -19.46 10.99 -9.61
C SER A 34 -19.18 10.80 -11.11
N ALA A 35 -19.19 9.55 -11.61
CA ALA A 35 -19.05 9.23 -13.03
C ALA A 35 -20.17 9.85 -13.88
N LEU A 36 -21.42 9.83 -13.40
CA LEU A 36 -22.54 10.48 -14.09
C LEU A 36 -22.35 12.01 -14.17
N PHE A 37 -21.82 12.64 -13.12
CA PHE A 37 -21.46 14.06 -13.17
C PHE A 37 -20.36 14.33 -14.18
N SER A 38 -19.28 13.53 -14.20
CA SER A 38 -18.21 13.64 -15.19
C SER A 38 -18.74 13.49 -16.62
N PHE A 39 -19.64 12.53 -16.85
CA PHE A 39 -20.28 12.31 -18.14
C PHE A 39 -21.19 13.48 -18.55
N TYR A 40 -21.96 14.04 -17.61
CA TYR A 40 -22.78 15.22 -17.85
C TYR A 40 -21.93 16.42 -18.30
N TYR A 41 -20.84 16.73 -17.60
CA TYR A 41 -19.94 17.83 -17.99
C TYR A 41 -19.25 17.53 -19.32
N LEU A 42 -18.83 16.28 -19.56
CA LEU A 42 -18.27 15.88 -20.86
C LEU A 42 -19.22 16.23 -22.01
N ILE A 43 -20.52 15.92 -21.88
CA ILE A 43 -21.53 16.26 -22.91
C ILE A 43 -21.69 17.78 -23.05
N LEU A 44 -21.74 18.53 -21.95
CA LEU A 44 -21.84 19.99 -22.00
C LEU A 44 -20.65 20.61 -22.74
N TYR A 45 -19.43 20.18 -22.44
CA TYR A 45 -18.21 20.65 -23.10
C TYR A 45 -18.16 20.23 -24.57
N TRP A 46 -18.53 18.99 -24.87
CA TRP A 46 -18.60 18.49 -26.23
C TRP A 46 -19.55 19.32 -27.10
N ARG A 47 -20.73 19.69 -26.57
CA ARG A 47 -21.70 20.53 -27.27
C ARG A 47 -21.21 21.96 -27.49
N LYS A 48 -20.44 22.51 -26.54
CA LYS A 48 -19.92 23.88 -26.64
C LYS A 48 -18.71 23.98 -27.57
N SER A 49 -17.95 22.89 -27.76
CA SER A 49 -16.80 22.86 -28.66
C SER A 49 -17.24 22.95 -30.13
N LYS A 50 -17.25 24.17 -30.69
CA LYS A 50 -17.55 24.45 -32.11
C LYS A 50 -16.43 24.02 -33.07
N SER A 51 -15.25 23.68 -32.56
CA SER A 51 -14.03 23.43 -33.34
C SER A 51 -13.94 21.96 -33.79
N ARG A 52 -14.04 21.73 -35.10
CA ARG A 52 -14.22 20.41 -35.72
C ARG A 52 -12.98 19.49 -35.81
N CYS A 53 -11.80 19.83 -35.27
CA CYS A 53 -10.62 18.99 -35.55
C CYS A 53 -9.48 18.94 -34.51
N CYS A 54 -9.58 19.59 -33.34
CA CYS A 54 -8.56 19.38 -32.30
C CYS A 54 -8.90 18.13 -31.50
N LEU A 55 -8.46 16.97 -31.99
CA LEU A 55 -8.54 15.66 -31.32
C LEU A 55 -7.91 15.62 -29.90
N PHE A 56 -7.31 16.72 -29.44
CA PHE A 56 -6.57 16.83 -28.18
C PHE A 56 -6.97 18.08 -27.37
N ASP A 57 -8.27 18.33 -27.18
CA ASP A 57 -8.70 19.25 -26.11
C ASP A 57 -8.43 18.59 -24.75
N GLN A 58 -7.50 19.18 -23.99
CA GLN A 58 -7.09 18.70 -22.67
C GLN A 58 -8.26 18.58 -21.70
N THR A 59 -9.27 19.45 -21.83
CA THR A 59 -10.48 19.43 -21.01
C THR A 59 -11.32 18.20 -21.29
N ILE A 60 -11.51 17.86 -22.57
CA ILE A 60 -12.25 16.67 -22.99
C ILE A 60 -11.52 15.40 -22.52
N LEU A 61 -10.18 15.36 -22.69
CA LEU A 61 -9.35 14.27 -22.20
C LEU A 61 -9.42 14.12 -20.67
N PHE A 62 -9.47 15.23 -19.94
CA PHE A 62 -9.64 15.21 -18.48
C PHE A 62 -10.95 14.53 -18.10
N TRP A 63 -12.07 14.95 -18.68
CA TRP A 63 -13.38 14.37 -18.36
C TRP A 63 -13.48 12.89 -18.75
N ILE A 64 -12.91 12.49 -19.89
CA ILE A 64 -12.88 11.08 -20.33
C ILE A 64 -12.03 10.24 -19.38
N SER A 65 -10.81 10.67 -19.06
CA SER A 65 -9.92 9.91 -18.18
C SER A 65 -10.48 9.80 -16.76
N LEU A 66 -11.06 10.88 -16.22
CA LEU A 66 -11.71 10.87 -14.91
C LEU A 66 -12.94 9.96 -14.90
N LEU A 67 -13.75 9.96 -15.97
CA LEU A 67 -14.88 9.05 -16.12
C LEU A 67 -14.42 7.58 -16.09
N ILE A 68 -13.36 7.24 -16.83
CA ILE A 68 -12.78 5.88 -16.84
C ILE A 68 -12.33 5.50 -15.44
N PHE A 69 -11.60 6.37 -14.74
CA PHE A 69 -11.15 6.14 -13.37
C PHE A 69 -12.32 5.88 -12.41
N GLN A 70 -13.35 6.73 -12.42
CA GLN A 70 -14.50 6.62 -11.52
C GLN A 70 -15.32 5.35 -11.80
N LEU A 71 -15.53 5.00 -13.07
CA LEU A 71 -16.19 3.74 -13.45
C LEU A 71 -15.37 2.53 -13.02
N PHE A 72 -14.05 2.55 -13.23
CA PHE A 72 -13.15 1.49 -12.79
C PHE A 72 -13.19 1.30 -11.27
N ARG A 73 -13.05 2.39 -10.49
CA ARG A 73 -13.07 2.32 -9.03
C ARG A 73 -14.43 1.90 -8.47
N GLY A 74 -15.53 2.42 -9.04
CA GLY A 74 -16.88 2.00 -8.69
C GLY A 74 -17.11 0.52 -8.98
N THR A 75 -16.62 0.03 -10.12
CA THR A 75 -16.73 -1.38 -10.52
C THR A 75 -15.93 -2.28 -9.56
N ILE A 76 -14.68 -1.97 -9.24
CA ILE A 76 -13.86 -2.77 -8.31
C ILE A 76 -14.48 -2.83 -6.92
N SER A 77 -15.11 -1.73 -6.46
CA SER A 77 -15.73 -1.67 -5.13
C SER A 77 -16.99 -2.55 -5.03
N ILE A 78 -17.65 -2.87 -6.16
CA ILE A 78 -18.93 -3.59 -6.19
C ILE A 78 -18.79 -5.01 -6.75
N ALA A 79 -18.07 -5.17 -7.86
CA ALA A 79 -18.06 -6.38 -8.65
C ALA A 79 -17.32 -7.52 -7.94
N LYS A 80 -17.91 -8.70 -8.02
CA LYS A 80 -17.29 -9.95 -7.60
C LYS A 80 -16.27 -10.39 -8.65
N ILE A 81 -15.00 -10.08 -8.42
CA ILE A 81 -13.88 -10.56 -9.21
C ILE A 81 -12.98 -11.35 -8.26
N GLU A 82 -12.62 -12.58 -8.64
CA GLU A 82 -11.66 -13.37 -7.88
C GLU A 82 -10.25 -12.90 -8.22
N TYR A 83 -9.50 -12.46 -7.21
CA TYR A 83 -8.14 -11.94 -7.40
C TYR A 83 -7.11 -12.90 -6.83
N ASP A 84 -6.11 -13.19 -7.65
CA ASP A 84 -4.83 -13.74 -7.21
C ASP A 84 -3.87 -12.61 -6.80
N HIS A 85 -2.80 -12.94 -6.07
CA HIS A 85 -1.77 -11.97 -5.66
C HIS A 85 -1.25 -11.11 -6.81
N ARG A 86 -1.05 -11.70 -8.00
CA ARG A 86 -0.62 -10.96 -9.21
C ARG A 86 -1.67 -9.96 -9.67
N LEU A 87 -2.94 -10.36 -9.72
CA LEU A 87 -4.03 -9.49 -10.14
C LEU A 87 -4.25 -8.34 -9.15
N ILE A 88 -4.03 -8.57 -7.85
CA ILE A 88 -4.06 -7.50 -6.84
C ILE A 88 -2.96 -6.46 -7.15
N LYS A 89 -1.70 -6.90 -7.30
CA LYS A 89 -0.59 -5.97 -7.60
C LYS A 89 -0.83 -5.19 -8.90
N ILE A 90 -1.23 -5.88 -9.97
CA ILE A 90 -1.39 -5.28 -11.30
C ILE A 90 -2.63 -4.40 -11.37
N ILE A 91 -3.81 -4.97 -11.12
CA ILE A 91 -5.09 -4.29 -11.37
C ILE A 91 -5.45 -3.39 -10.19
N PHE A 92 -5.45 -3.95 -8.98
CA PHE A 92 -5.94 -3.21 -7.82
C PHE A 92 -5.00 -2.10 -7.37
N LEU A 93 -3.68 -2.32 -7.47
CA LEU A 93 -2.68 -1.34 -7.09
C LEU A 93 -2.18 -0.55 -8.30
N GLY A 94 -1.52 -1.20 -9.26
CA GLY A 94 -0.90 -0.53 -10.40
C GLY A 94 -1.88 0.27 -11.27
N VAL A 95 -2.87 -0.41 -11.86
CA VAL A 95 -3.84 0.22 -12.78
C VAL A 95 -4.67 1.28 -12.05
N HIS A 96 -5.08 1.03 -10.81
CA HIS A 96 -5.79 2.03 -9.98
C HIS A 96 -5.02 3.33 -9.85
N HIS A 97 -3.75 3.28 -9.42
CA HIS A 97 -2.94 4.46 -9.23
C HIS A 97 -2.66 5.18 -10.56
N ILE A 98 -2.38 4.45 -11.64
CA ILE A 98 -2.19 5.04 -12.98
C ILE A 98 -3.46 5.76 -13.44
N LEU A 99 -4.63 5.12 -13.30
CA LEU A 99 -5.89 5.70 -13.71
C LEU A 99 -6.27 6.95 -12.92
N LEU A 100 -5.89 7.05 -11.63
CA LEU A 100 -6.05 8.28 -10.85
C LEU A 100 -5.00 9.33 -11.25
N PHE A 101 -3.77 8.92 -11.53
CA PHE A 101 -2.67 9.80 -11.87
C PHE A 101 -2.95 10.58 -13.16
N ILE A 102 -3.44 9.93 -14.22
CA ILE A 102 -3.72 10.54 -15.53
C ILE A 102 -4.61 11.82 -15.43
N PRO A 103 -5.83 11.78 -14.86
CA PRO A 103 -6.68 12.96 -14.77
C PRO A 103 -6.06 14.05 -13.89
N MET A 104 -5.39 13.72 -12.78
CA MET A 104 -4.70 14.71 -11.95
C MET A 104 -3.61 15.45 -12.72
N CYS A 105 -2.86 14.69 -13.49
CA CYS A 105 -1.84 15.18 -14.38
C CYS A 105 -2.43 16.10 -15.48
N LEU A 106 -3.62 15.80 -16.02
CA LEU A 106 -4.32 16.70 -16.93
C LEU A 106 -4.82 17.99 -16.25
N VAL A 107 -5.26 17.94 -14.99
CA VAL A 107 -5.60 19.16 -14.23
C VAL A 107 -4.38 20.06 -14.07
N ILE A 108 -3.22 19.50 -13.74
CA ILE A 108 -1.96 20.24 -13.64
C ILE A 108 -1.62 20.91 -14.97
N LEU A 109 -1.78 20.19 -16.09
CA LEU A 109 -1.56 20.77 -17.42
C LEU A 109 -2.51 21.93 -17.73
N ILE A 110 -3.80 21.78 -17.43
CA ILE A 110 -4.79 22.86 -17.60
C ILE A 110 -4.40 24.07 -16.75
N LEU A 111 -3.94 23.83 -15.53
CA LEU A 111 -3.54 24.90 -14.61
C LEU A 111 -2.30 25.64 -15.10
N PHE A 112 -1.30 24.92 -15.64
CA PHE A 112 -0.15 25.54 -16.29
C PHE A 112 -0.56 26.33 -17.54
N ASP A 113 -1.46 25.80 -18.37
CA ASP A 113 -1.94 26.49 -19.57
C ASP A 113 -2.56 27.86 -19.22
N LEU A 114 -3.35 27.90 -18.13
CA LEU A 114 -3.94 29.13 -17.60
C LEU A 114 -2.90 30.07 -17.01
N LEU A 115 -1.94 29.54 -16.24
CA LEU A 115 -0.87 30.33 -15.66
C LEU A 115 -0.03 31.02 -16.75
N PHE A 116 0.32 30.31 -17.82
CA PHE A 116 1.07 30.88 -18.93
C PHE A 116 0.25 31.86 -19.73
N THR A 117 -1.03 31.55 -19.99
CA THR A 117 -1.95 32.49 -20.65
C THR A 117 -2.03 33.81 -19.88
N TYR A 118 -1.98 33.76 -18.55
CA TYR A 118 -2.03 34.95 -17.70
C TYR A 118 -0.69 35.70 -17.59
N GLN A 119 0.43 35.00 -17.39
CA GLN A 119 1.72 35.65 -17.09
C GLN A 119 2.52 36.03 -18.34
N ASN A 120 2.53 35.19 -19.37
CA ASN A 120 3.34 35.38 -20.57
C ASN A 120 2.72 34.62 -21.75
N PRO A 121 2.04 35.28 -22.71
CA PRO A 121 1.35 34.62 -23.83
C PRO A 121 2.28 33.94 -24.85
N GLY A 122 3.55 33.70 -24.50
CA GLY A 122 4.50 32.96 -25.31
C GLY A 122 4.12 31.48 -25.44
N THR A 123 3.67 31.08 -26.64
CA THR A 123 3.23 29.70 -26.94
C THR A 123 4.31 28.63 -26.78
N ASN A 124 5.59 29.02 -26.71
CA ASN A 124 6.72 28.08 -26.62
C ASN A 124 6.84 27.40 -25.24
N ALA A 125 6.55 28.11 -24.15
CA ALA A 125 6.61 27.54 -22.81
C ALA A 125 5.53 26.45 -22.62
N ILE A 126 4.33 26.70 -23.14
CA ILE A 126 3.22 25.74 -23.12
C ILE A 126 3.60 24.44 -23.84
N LYS A 127 4.22 24.54 -25.02
CA LYS A 127 4.69 23.37 -25.78
C LYS A 127 5.76 22.58 -25.00
N PHE A 128 6.67 23.28 -24.32
CA PHE A 128 7.70 22.66 -23.49
C PHE A 128 7.09 21.87 -22.32
N PHE A 129 6.18 22.47 -21.54
CA PHE A 129 5.55 21.78 -20.41
C PHE A 129 4.68 20.60 -20.85
N ARG A 130 3.95 20.72 -21.97
CA ARG A 130 3.19 19.60 -22.54
C ARG A 130 4.11 18.44 -22.94
N SER A 131 5.26 18.74 -23.55
CA SER A 131 6.25 17.72 -23.94
C SER A 131 6.89 17.06 -22.71
N LEU A 132 7.37 17.86 -21.76
CA LEU A 132 7.98 17.41 -20.51
C LEU A 132 7.01 16.50 -19.74
N PHE A 133 5.75 16.87 -19.70
CA PHE A 133 4.71 16.07 -19.06
C PHE A 133 4.47 14.73 -19.75
N ILE A 134 4.41 14.68 -21.09
CA ILE A 134 4.25 13.41 -21.82
C ILE A 134 5.44 12.50 -21.50
N ILE A 135 6.65 13.05 -21.46
CA ILE A 135 7.85 12.31 -21.08
C ILE A 135 7.71 11.78 -19.64
N PHE A 136 7.28 12.61 -18.68
CA PHE A 136 7.03 12.18 -17.31
C PHE A 136 5.98 11.07 -17.23
N LEU A 137 4.84 11.22 -17.91
CA LEU A 137 3.80 10.20 -17.92
C LEU A 137 4.32 8.87 -18.46
N LEU A 138 5.08 8.90 -19.55
CA LEU A 138 5.68 7.70 -20.16
C LEU A 138 6.72 7.07 -19.25
N THR A 139 7.61 7.84 -18.62
CA THR A 139 8.64 7.30 -17.72
C THR A 139 8.01 6.70 -16.47
N PHE A 140 7.00 7.35 -15.88
CA PHE A 140 6.29 6.82 -14.72
C PHE A 140 5.52 5.53 -15.06
N THR A 141 4.84 5.51 -16.21
CA THR A 141 4.12 4.30 -16.66
C THR A 141 5.09 3.16 -16.93
N ALA A 142 6.21 3.43 -17.60
CA ALA A 142 7.25 2.43 -17.86
C ALA A 142 7.86 1.90 -16.56
N LEU A 143 8.12 2.77 -15.59
CA LEU A 143 8.67 2.38 -14.28
C LEU A 143 7.69 1.46 -13.54
N VAL A 144 6.39 1.74 -13.55
CA VAL A 144 5.39 0.82 -12.97
C VAL A 144 5.40 -0.53 -13.65
N VAL A 145 5.43 -0.56 -14.98
CA VAL A 145 5.49 -1.82 -15.74
C VAL A 145 6.75 -2.60 -15.37
N VAL A 146 7.90 -1.94 -15.25
CA VAL A 146 9.16 -2.57 -14.84
C VAL A 146 9.07 -3.09 -13.41
N LEU A 147 8.51 -2.33 -12.46
CA LEU A 147 8.34 -2.80 -11.08
C LEU A 147 7.44 -4.03 -11.00
N ILE A 148 6.33 -4.01 -11.75
CA ILE A 148 5.42 -5.15 -11.84
C ILE A 148 6.14 -6.39 -12.39
N VAL A 149 6.92 -6.24 -13.46
CA VAL A 149 7.61 -7.36 -14.12
C VAL A 149 8.75 -7.91 -13.25
N VAL A 150 9.61 -7.03 -12.71
CA VAL A 150 10.76 -7.43 -11.88
C VAL A 150 10.29 -8.17 -10.63
N GLU A 151 9.16 -7.77 -10.06
CA GLU A 151 8.64 -8.42 -8.87
C GLU A 151 7.97 -9.77 -9.18
N ASP A 152 7.34 -9.93 -10.35
CA ASP A 152 6.77 -11.22 -10.78
C ASP A 152 7.86 -12.30 -10.93
N ASP A 153 9.05 -11.91 -11.41
CA ASP A 153 10.22 -12.79 -11.50
C ASP A 153 10.78 -13.21 -10.13
N SER A 154 10.65 -12.35 -9.11
CA SER A 154 11.04 -12.69 -7.74
C SER A 154 10.03 -13.64 -7.08
N PHE A 155 8.74 -13.43 -7.34
CA PHE A 155 7.66 -14.23 -6.77
C PHE A 155 7.62 -15.65 -7.35
N THR A 156 7.80 -15.80 -8.67
CA THR A 156 7.88 -17.13 -9.31
C THR A 156 8.98 -18.01 -8.72
N LYS A 157 10.15 -17.42 -8.43
CA LYS A 157 11.26 -18.14 -7.77
C LYS A 157 10.92 -18.52 -6.32
N SER A 158 10.20 -17.65 -5.61
CA SER A 158 9.74 -17.92 -4.25
C SER A 158 8.74 -19.08 -4.23
N ASP A 159 7.74 -19.07 -5.11
CA ASP A 159 6.74 -20.14 -5.23
C ASP A 159 7.38 -21.50 -5.56
N GLU A 160 8.34 -21.53 -6.49
CA GLU A 160 9.07 -22.76 -6.81
C GLU A 160 9.83 -23.30 -5.59
N SER A 161 10.44 -22.40 -4.81
CA SER A 161 11.12 -22.77 -3.57
C SER A 161 10.13 -23.34 -2.55
N ASN A 162 8.97 -22.72 -2.35
CA ASN A 162 7.93 -23.18 -1.44
C ASN A 162 7.33 -24.52 -1.85
N ILE A 163 7.08 -24.73 -3.14
CA ILE A 163 6.62 -26.03 -3.66
C ILE A 163 7.68 -27.11 -3.41
N LEU A 164 8.97 -26.78 -3.57
CA LEU A 164 10.07 -27.68 -3.26
C LEU A 164 10.12 -28.01 -1.76
N TYR A 165 9.99 -27.01 -0.89
CA TYR A 165 9.93 -27.19 0.57
C TYR A 165 8.74 -28.06 0.99
N GLN A 166 7.53 -27.81 0.46
CA GLN A 166 6.37 -28.65 0.75
C GLN A 166 6.54 -30.09 0.26
N LYS A 167 7.16 -30.30 -0.91
CA LYS A 167 7.49 -31.65 -1.39
C LYS A 167 8.46 -32.33 -0.43
N LEU A 168 9.53 -31.64 -0.01
CA LEU A 168 10.51 -32.16 0.94
C LEU A 168 9.86 -32.50 2.30
N ARG A 169 8.94 -31.67 2.79
CA ARG A 169 8.14 -31.94 4.00
C ARG A 169 7.32 -33.22 3.88
N LYS A 170 6.56 -33.39 2.78
CA LYS A 170 5.80 -34.62 2.53
C LYS A 170 6.70 -35.86 2.47
N TYR A 171 7.90 -35.76 1.88
CA TYR A 171 8.88 -36.86 1.89
C TYR A 171 9.40 -37.16 3.31
N SER A 172 9.67 -36.14 4.12
CA SER A 172 10.09 -36.28 5.51
C SER A 172 9.03 -36.96 6.38
N GLU A 173 7.76 -36.57 6.23
CA GLU A 173 6.64 -37.19 6.94
C GLU A 173 6.45 -38.66 6.54
N LYS A 174 6.52 -38.96 5.24
CA LYS A 174 6.41 -40.34 4.73
C LYS A 174 7.53 -41.23 5.25
N SER A 175 8.77 -40.74 5.30
CA SER A 175 9.90 -41.50 5.86
C SER A 175 9.75 -41.75 7.37
N THR A 176 9.17 -40.81 8.11
CA THR A 176 8.88 -40.99 9.54
C THR A 176 7.78 -42.04 9.80
N GLN A 177 6.77 -42.13 8.94
CA GLN A 177 5.73 -43.17 9.05
C GLN A 177 6.29 -44.59 8.78
N ILE A 178 7.23 -44.73 7.85
CA ILE A 178 7.89 -46.03 7.58
C ILE A 178 8.64 -46.52 8.82
N ILE A 179 9.38 -45.64 9.50
CA ILE A 179 10.12 -45.99 10.73
C ILE A 179 9.18 -46.39 11.88
N LYS A 180 8.00 -45.76 12.01
CA LYS A 180 7.02 -46.12 13.05
C LYS A 180 6.30 -47.45 12.78
N ASN A 181 6.18 -47.86 11.52
CA ASN A 181 5.49 -49.10 11.14
C ASN A 181 6.40 -50.33 11.17
N ASP A 182 7.73 -50.14 11.17
CA ASP A 182 8.69 -51.21 11.49
C ASP A 182 8.70 -51.50 13.00
N LYS A 183 7.73 -52.32 13.42
CA LYS A 183 7.72 -52.94 14.75
C LYS A 183 9.04 -53.71 14.95
N PRO A 184 9.68 -53.65 16.13
CA PRO A 184 10.90 -54.41 16.40
C PRO A 184 10.56 -55.91 16.47
N ARG A 185 10.61 -56.62 15.34
CA ARG A 185 10.70 -58.08 15.33
C ARG A 185 12.17 -58.46 15.47
N HIS A 186 12.45 -59.12 16.60
CA HIS A 186 13.73 -59.71 17.02
C HIS A 186 14.84 -58.76 17.51
N ARG A 187 14.76 -58.46 18.82
CA ARG A 187 15.96 -58.33 19.67
C ARG A 187 16.65 -59.69 19.76
N SER A 188 17.61 -59.94 18.88
CA SER A 188 18.79 -60.77 19.16
C SER A 188 19.75 -60.63 17.99
N ILE A 189 21.01 -60.32 18.31
CA ILE A 189 22.15 -60.10 17.41
C ILE A 189 22.28 -58.64 16.95
N ILE A 190 22.70 -57.78 17.89
CA ILE A 190 23.57 -56.65 17.56
C ILE A 190 24.98 -57.23 17.48
N ASN A 191 25.50 -57.38 16.27
CA ASN A 191 26.94 -57.33 16.04
C ASN A 191 27.19 -56.53 14.76
N ASN A 192 27.82 -55.37 14.95
CA ASN A 192 28.61 -54.63 13.96
C ASN A 192 28.04 -54.47 12.54
N ARG A 193 27.05 -53.59 12.37
CA ARG A 193 26.92 -52.85 11.11
C ARG A 193 26.88 -51.36 11.38
N LYS A 194 28.06 -50.76 11.21
CA LYS A 194 28.28 -49.32 11.05
C LYS A 194 27.51 -48.90 9.80
N ILE A 195 26.34 -48.30 9.97
CA ILE A 195 25.58 -47.72 8.85
C ILE A 195 26.31 -46.44 8.47
N THR A 196 27.15 -46.52 7.44
CA THR A 196 27.76 -45.36 6.79
C THR A 196 26.65 -44.59 6.09
N PHE A 197 26.12 -43.55 6.75
CA PHE A 197 25.28 -42.56 6.10
C PHE A 197 26.11 -41.91 4.99
N ASN A 198 25.69 -42.12 3.74
CA ASN A 198 26.38 -41.64 2.56
C ASN A 198 26.40 -40.10 2.59
N SER A 199 27.58 -39.51 2.72
CA SER A 199 27.83 -38.07 2.93
C SER A 199 27.45 -37.18 1.74
N LYS A 200 26.78 -37.73 0.72
CA LYS A 200 26.52 -37.04 -0.56
C LYS A 200 25.47 -35.93 -0.48
N TYR A 201 24.62 -35.91 0.55
CA TYR A 201 23.62 -34.86 0.76
C TYR A 201 24.02 -33.81 1.81
N LYS A 202 25.13 -34.03 2.53
CA LYS A 202 25.64 -33.03 3.49
C LYS A 202 26.42 -31.89 2.81
N ILE A 203 26.82 -32.10 1.55
CA ILE A 203 27.62 -31.13 0.77
C ILE A 203 26.72 -30.08 0.07
N SER A 204 25.44 -30.37 -0.23
CA SER A 204 24.57 -29.37 -0.86
C SER A 204 23.97 -28.34 0.11
N MET A 205 23.90 -28.67 1.41
CA MET A 205 23.37 -27.75 2.43
C MET A 205 24.44 -26.79 2.96
N ASN A 206 25.71 -27.22 3.03
CA ASN A 206 26.80 -26.35 3.50
C ASN A 206 27.24 -25.30 2.45
N ASN A 207 27.15 -25.61 1.15
CA ASN A 207 27.48 -24.64 0.09
C ASN A 207 26.43 -23.52 -0.07
N TYR A 208 25.26 -23.63 0.57
CA TYR A 208 24.24 -22.56 0.54
C TYR A 208 24.40 -21.54 1.67
N HIS A 209 25.11 -21.89 2.75
CA HIS A 209 25.31 -20.98 3.88
C HIS A 209 26.53 -20.06 3.73
N GLU A 210 27.47 -20.41 2.86
CA GLU A 210 28.75 -19.69 2.71
C GLU A 210 28.73 -18.56 1.65
N ASN A 211 27.68 -18.49 0.81
CA ASN A 211 27.59 -17.47 -0.25
C ASN A 211 26.74 -16.23 0.09
N ASN A 212 26.24 -16.10 1.33
CA ASN A 212 25.36 -15.00 1.74
C ASN A 212 25.93 -14.07 2.84
N TYR A 213 27.23 -14.19 3.16
CA TYR A 213 27.86 -13.33 4.19
C TYR A 213 28.87 -12.29 3.66
N ASP A 214 29.09 -12.20 2.35
CA ASP A 214 29.98 -11.18 1.77
C ASP A 214 29.17 -10.07 1.05
N MET A 215 28.46 -9.26 1.83
CA MET A 215 28.18 -7.85 1.51
C MET A 215 27.62 -7.15 2.75
N ASN A 216 28.48 -6.86 3.73
CA ASN A 216 28.26 -5.70 4.58
C ASN A 216 29.58 -5.22 5.17
N HIS A 217 30.28 -4.39 4.40
CA HIS A 217 31.42 -3.63 4.89
C HIS A 217 30.97 -2.20 5.21
N ASN A 218 31.11 -1.86 6.49
CA ASN A 218 31.51 -0.56 7.06
C ASN A 218 30.74 0.70 6.65
N ASN A 219 30.08 1.30 7.65
CA ASN A 219 30.58 2.59 8.12
C ASN A 219 30.39 2.76 9.64
N ASN A 220 31.53 2.76 10.34
CA ASN A 220 31.68 3.15 11.73
C ASN A 220 31.87 4.67 11.81
N ASN A 221 31.13 5.30 12.73
CA ASN A 221 31.49 6.48 13.54
C ASN A 221 30.39 6.51 14.61
N GLY A 222 30.62 6.46 15.92
CA GLY A 222 31.78 6.87 16.71
C GLY A 222 31.27 7.87 17.77
N ASN A 223 31.31 7.43 19.04
CA ASN A 223 31.37 8.25 20.27
C ASN A 223 30.17 9.13 20.70
N ASN A 224 29.55 8.83 21.85
CA ASN A 224 29.93 9.43 23.16
C ASN A 224 28.93 9.10 24.30
N ASN A 225 29.49 8.47 25.34
CA ASN A 225 29.40 8.75 26.78
C ASN A 225 28.07 9.16 27.44
N ASP A 226 27.59 8.25 28.30
CA ASP A 226 27.31 8.42 29.74
C ASP A 226 27.11 9.84 30.28
N ILE A 227 25.87 10.14 30.71
CA ILE A 227 25.63 11.04 31.82
C ILE A 227 24.58 10.42 32.75
N ASN A 228 25.08 10.09 33.94
CA ASN A 228 24.39 9.66 35.14
C ASN A 228 23.88 10.92 35.86
N ILE A 229 22.58 11.04 36.16
CA ILE A 229 22.06 12.03 37.13
C ILE A 229 21.00 11.36 38.00
N ASN A 230 21.41 11.03 39.22
CA ASN A 230 20.53 10.97 40.39
C ASN A 230 20.34 12.40 40.93
N ASN A 231 19.12 12.71 41.38
CA ASN A 231 18.78 13.40 42.64
C ASN A 231 17.26 13.67 42.60
N GLU A 232 16.49 12.94 43.41
CA GLU A 232 16.04 13.39 44.74
C GLU A 232 15.16 14.65 44.69
N SER A 233 13.85 14.45 44.84
CA SER A 233 13.02 15.37 45.63
C SER A 233 11.86 14.59 46.24
N ASN A 234 11.94 14.44 47.55
CA ASN A 234 10.82 14.09 48.42
C ASN A 234 9.66 15.07 48.21
N ASN A 235 8.42 14.57 48.26
CA ASN A 235 7.49 15.08 49.26
C ASN A 235 6.30 14.13 49.43
N ASP A 236 6.11 13.80 50.70
CA ASP A 236 5.04 13.01 51.28
C ASP A 236 3.67 13.66 51.09
N MET A 237 2.63 12.85 50.88
CA MET A 237 1.49 12.86 51.80
C MET A 237 0.64 11.59 51.73
N ASN A 238 0.66 10.88 52.85
CA ASN A 238 -0.30 9.93 53.42
C ASN A 238 -1.77 10.13 52.99
N HIS A 239 -2.48 9.01 52.70
CA HIS A 239 -3.44 8.46 53.69
C HIS A 239 -3.94 7.04 53.33
N ASN A 240 -3.62 6.12 54.24
CA ASN A 240 -4.33 4.94 54.78
C ASN A 240 -5.65 4.44 54.15
N ASN A 241 -5.73 3.13 53.93
CA ASN A 241 -6.53 2.17 54.74
C ASN A 241 -6.44 0.78 54.07
N GLU A 242 -5.75 -0.19 54.68
CA GLU A 242 -6.28 -1.20 55.62
C GLU A 242 -7.21 -2.26 54.99
N SER A 243 -6.68 -3.48 54.82
CA SER A 243 -7.27 -4.77 55.27
C SER A 243 -6.35 -5.89 54.74
N ASN A 244 -5.44 -6.47 55.53
CA ASN A 244 -5.64 -7.61 56.44
C ASN A 244 -6.41 -8.80 55.81
N ASN A 245 -5.71 -9.88 55.45
CA ASN A 245 -5.64 -11.13 56.23
C ASN A 245 -5.07 -12.31 55.40
N ASP A 246 -3.98 -12.88 55.91
CA ASP A 246 -3.68 -14.30 56.13
C ASP A 246 -4.20 -15.38 55.16
N LEU A 247 -3.26 -16.16 54.58
CA LEU A 247 -3.21 -17.60 54.87
C LEU A 247 -1.85 -18.22 54.50
N GLN A 248 -1.22 -18.83 55.49
CA GLN A 248 -0.06 -19.72 55.39
C GLN A 248 -0.48 -21.14 54.98
N LEU A 249 0.54 -21.96 54.70
CA LEU A 249 0.64 -23.41 54.91
C LEU A 249 0.32 -24.34 53.73
N LEU A 250 1.38 -24.91 53.11
CA LEU A 250 1.74 -26.33 53.30
C LEU A 250 3.02 -26.68 52.52
N GLU A 251 4.15 -26.67 53.23
CA GLU A 251 5.27 -27.57 52.97
C GLU A 251 4.96 -28.92 53.60
N SER A 252 5.12 -30.01 52.84
CA SER A 252 5.81 -31.24 53.26
C SER A 252 5.52 -32.37 52.28
N ASN A 253 6.56 -32.90 51.62
CA ASN A 253 6.91 -34.33 51.66
C ASN A 253 7.93 -34.67 50.56
N GLN A 254 9.21 -34.68 50.94
CA GLN A 254 10.24 -35.50 50.32
C GLN A 254 10.42 -36.77 51.19
N LYS A 255 10.24 -37.96 50.60
CA LYS A 255 11.12 -39.12 50.87
C LYS A 255 10.86 -40.33 49.96
N HIS A 256 11.99 -40.86 49.48
CA HIS A 256 12.32 -42.24 49.09
C HIS A 256 11.73 -42.90 47.83
N GLU A 257 12.62 -43.14 46.85
CA GLU A 257 13.09 -44.42 46.27
C GLU A 257 13.61 -44.08 44.84
N GLY A 258 14.78 -44.49 44.35
CA GLY A 258 15.51 -45.73 44.52
C GLY A 258 15.51 -46.49 43.17
N LYS A 259 16.68 -46.55 42.52
CA LYS A 259 17.12 -47.48 41.44
C LYS A 259 16.95 -47.12 39.96
N ASP A 260 18.12 -47.17 39.31
CA ASP A 260 18.42 -47.77 38.00
C ASP A 260 17.66 -47.29 36.75
N ASN A 261 18.30 -46.40 35.97
CA ASN A 261 18.18 -46.42 34.50
C ASN A 261 19.28 -45.62 33.78
N LYS A 262 20.49 -46.18 33.70
CA LYS A 262 21.45 -45.82 32.65
C LYS A 262 21.11 -46.63 31.40
N ASN A 263 20.28 -46.07 30.51
CA ASN A 263 20.21 -46.43 29.06
C ASN A 263 19.15 -45.64 28.24
N ASN A 264 18.49 -44.62 28.81
CA ASN A 264 17.46 -43.84 28.08
C ASN A 264 17.93 -42.47 27.55
N HIS A 265 19.22 -42.16 27.59
CA HIS A 265 19.68 -40.81 27.27
C HIS A 265 19.87 -40.51 25.77
N GLN A 266 19.69 -41.50 24.88
CA GLN A 266 19.94 -41.33 23.44
C GLN A 266 18.67 -41.28 22.58
N THR A 267 17.52 -41.73 23.08
CA THR A 267 16.22 -41.65 22.37
C THR A 267 15.51 -40.32 22.61
N HIS A 268 15.71 -39.68 23.77
CA HIS A 268 15.11 -38.36 24.05
C HIS A 268 15.73 -37.20 23.24
N PHE A 269 16.96 -37.37 22.73
CA PHE A 269 17.64 -36.31 21.98
C PHE A 269 17.14 -36.18 20.54
N PHE A 270 16.68 -37.29 19.94
CA PHE A 270 16.16 -37.29 18.57
C PHE A 270 14.73 -36.77 18.45
N ASP A 271 13.89 -36.97 19.46
CA ASP A 271 12.51 -36.46 19.46
C ASP A 271 12.46 -34.93 19.68
N ASN A 272 13.31 -34.38 20.55
CA ASN A 272 13.38 -32.93 20.75
C ASN A 272 13.89 -32.17 19.51
N SER A 273 14.79 -32.77 18.73
CA SER A 273 15.29 -32.14 17.49
C SER A 273 14.23 -32.11 16.37
N LYS A 274 13.36 -33.12 16.27
CA LYS A 274 12.26 -33.12 15.28
C LYS A 274 11.17 -32.11 15.61
N MET A 275 10.89 -31.89 16.90
CA MET A 275 9.86 -30.94 17.34
C MET A 275 10.28 -29.50 17.02
N ASN A 276 11.54 -29.13 17.29
CA ASN A 276 12.07 -27.82 16.91
C ASN A 276 12.06 -27.57 15.39
N ILE A 277 12.30 -28.59 14.57
CA ILE A 277 12.28 -28.43 13.09
C ILE A 277 10.85 -28.23 12.58
N LEU A 278 9.85 -28.89 13.15
CA LEU A 278 8.44 -28.72 12.78
C LEU A 278 7.87 -27.36 13.22
N GLU A 279 8.30 -26.87 14.37
CA GLU A 279 7.96 -25.53 14.87
C GLU A 279 8.60 -24.45 13.99
N GLN A 280 9.91 -24.58 13.70
CA GLN A 280 10.60 -23.69 12.75
C GLN A 280 10.01 -23.73 11.33
N LEU A 281 9.55 -24.90 10.86
CA LEU A 281 8.89 -25.03 9.55
C LEU A 281 7.50 -24.37 9.54
N ASN A 282 6.75 -24.43 10.64
CA ASN A 282 5.46 -23.75 10.74
C ASN A 282 5.62 -22.23 10.85
N ASP A 283 6.68 -21.75 11.51
CA ASP A 283 7.02 -20.32 11.56
C ASP A 283 7.50 -19.82 10.18
N LEU A 284 8.29 -20.62 9.45
CA LEU A 284 8.74 -20.32 8.08
C LEU A 284 7.59 -20.30 7.05
N ASP A 285 6.64 -21.25 7.13
CA ASP A 285 5.43 -21.26 6.28
C ASP A 285 4.50 -20.06 6.57
N LEU A 286 4.57 -19.48 7.78
CA LEU A 286 3.84 -18.26 8.15
C LEU A 286 4.57 -16.99 7.68
N GLU A 287 5.90 -16.97 7.66
CA GLU A 287 6.68 -15.81 7.24
C GLU A 287 6.66 -15.62 5.71
N SER A 288 6.76 -16.71 4.93
CA SER A 288 6.85 -16.61 3.47
C SER A 288 5.54 -16.22 2.77
N ASN A 289 4.39 -16.39 3.43
CA ASN A 289 3.06 -16.07 2.84
C ASN A 289 2.58 -14.66 3.22
N ASN A 290 3.37 -13.91 3.99
CA ASN A 290 3.02 -12.59 4.50
C ASN A 290 3.73 -11.44 3.79
N GLU A 291 4.35 -11.67 2.62
CA GLU A 291 4.80 -10.57 1.77
C GLU A 291 3.59 -9.80 1.26
N GLU A 292 3.31 -8.71 1.97
CA GLU A 292 2.22 -7.81 1.71
C GLU A 292 2.34 -7.23 0.30
N PRO A 293 1.40 -7.52 -0.62
CA PRO A 293 1.53 -7.15 -2.02
C PRO A 293 1.57 -5.64 -2.23
N GLU A 294 1.15 -4.86 -1.22
CA GLU A 294 1.12 -3.41 -1.26
C GLU A 294 2.47 -2.76 -0.97
N ARG A 295 3.36 -3.44 -0.24
CA ARG A 295 4.58 -2.81 0.30
C ARG A 295 5.55 -2.38 -0.79
N SER A 296 5.72 -3.18 -1.83
CA SER A 296 6.70 -2.91 -2.90
C SER A 296 6.36 -1.68 -3.75
N LEU A 297 5.09 -1.49 -4.06
CA LEU A 297 4.59 -0.36 -4.83
C LEU A 297 4.36 0.89 -3.98
N SER A 298 4.29 0.75 -2.64
CA SER A 298 4.03 1.87 -1.73
C SER A 298 5.03 3.02 -1.90
N LEU A 299 6.33 2.75 -2.07
CA LEU A 299 7.31 3.83 -2.30
C LEU A 299 7.02 4.60 -3.59
N TRP A 300 6.71 3.88 -4.66
CA TRP A 300 6.39 4.50 -5.94
C TRP A 300 5.16 5.39 -5.81
N VAL A 301 4.09 4.90 -5.16
CA VAL A 301 2.88 5.69 -4.91
C VAL A 301 3.21 6.94 -4.09
N GLY A 302 3.98 6.81 -3.01
CA GLY A 302 4.42 7.96 -2.20
C GLY A 302 5.18 9.00 -3.01
N CYS A 303 6.09 8.58 -3.90
CA CYS A 303 6.80 9.47 -4.81
C CYS A 303 5.87 10.15 -5.82
N THR A 304 4.89 9.43 -6.36
CA THR A 304 3.90 10.05 -7.26
C THR A 304 3.01 11.07 -6.56
N ASP A 305 2.58 10.79 -5.33
CA ASP A 305 1.80 11.71 -4.51
C ASP A 305 2.59 12.99 -4.22
N PHE A 306 3.88 12.85 -3.91
CA PHE A 306 4.79 13.99 -3.71
C PHE A 306 4.90 14.87 -4.96
N ILE A 307 5.07 14.26 -6.13
CA ILE A 307 5.15 14.96 -7.41
C ILE A 307 3.83 15.66 -7.72
N LEU A 308 2.70 14.95 -7.62
CA LEU A 308 1.38 15.53 -7.82
C LEU A 308 1.15 16.73 -6.90
N MET A 309 1.53 16.62 -5.62
CA MET A 309 1.43 17.70 -4.66
C MET A 309 2.23 18.93 -5.12
N ILE A 310 3.53 18.79 -5.43
CA ILE A 310 4.38 19.92 -5.82
C ILE A 310 3.89 20.57 -7.12
N PHE A 311 3.64 19.75 -8.15
CA PHE A 311 3.27 20.23 -9.47
C PHE A 311 1.84 20.76 -9.54
N PHE A 312 0.97 20.40 -8.59
CA PHE A 312 -0.33 21.04 -8.46
C PHE A 312 -0.24 22.34 -7.64
N VAL A 313 0.41 22.31 -6.47
CA VAL A 313 0.38 23.40 -5.49
C VAL A 313 1.18 24.61 -5.97
N CYS A 314 2.40 24.43 -6.48
CA CYS A 314 3.24 25.55 -6.89
C CYS A 314 2.60 26.40 -8.00
N PRO A 315 2.09 25.80 -9.09
CA PRO A 315 1.44 26.57 -10.16
C PRO A 315 0.08 27.11 -9.70
N ALA A 316 -0.66 26.38 -8.86
CA ALA A 316 -1.94 26.88 -8.32
C ALA A 316 -1.74 28.14 -7.47
N ILE A 317 -0.77 28.16 -6.54
CA ILE A 317 -0.43 29.34 -5.76
C ILE A 317 0.01 30.50 -6.66
N SER A 318 0.82 30.20 -7.69
CA SER A 318 1.29 31.22 -8.64
C SER A 318 0.13 31.82 -9.44
N LEU A 319 -0.83 30.99 -9.86
CA LEU A 319 -2.05 31.42 -10.56
C LEU A 319 -2.91 32.27 -9.64
N MET A 320 -3.14 31.83 -8.39
CA MET A 320 -3.92 32.58 -7.41
C MET A 320 -3.33 33.95 -7.13
N ARG A 321 -2.01 34.06 -6.98
CA ARG A 321 -1.32 35.34 -6.80
C ARG A 321 -1.47 36.24 -8.01
N ALA A 322 -1.40 35.66 -9.21
CA ALA A 322 -1.52 36.41 -10.45
C ALA A 322 -2.94 36.97 -10.63
N VAL A 323 -3.98 36.15 -10.38
CA VAL A 323 -5.39 36.54 -10.46
C VAL A 323 -5.78 37.53 -9.36
N SER A 324 -5.15 37.45 -8.17
CA SER A 324 -5.49 38.32 -7.03
C SER A 324 -4.88 39.73 -7.10
N TYR A 325 -3.96 39.99 -8.04
CA TYR A 325 -3.23 41.25 -8.12
C TYR A 325 -3.62 42.06 -9.37
N PRO A 326 -3.83 43.39 -9.30
CA PRO A 326 -3.63 44.27 -8.14
C PRO A 326 -4.86 44.44 -7.23
N ILE A 327 -6.08 44.19 -7.72
CA ILE A 327 -7.33 44.38 -6.96
C ILE A 327 -8.29 43.23 -7.32
N ILE A 328 -8.77 42.53 -6.31
CA ILE A 328 -9.80 41.49 -6.44
C ILE A 328 -11.16 42.17 -6.58
N GLN A 329 -11.92 41.81 -7.62
CA GLN A 329 -13.31 42.24 -7.74
C GLN A 329 -14.16 41.56 -6.64
N PRO A 330 -15.07 42.28 -5.97
CA PRO A 330 -15.82 41.75 -4.83
C PRO A 330 -16.64 40.48 -5.17
N GLU A 331 -17.09 40.35 -6.42
CA GLU A 331 -17.76 39.16 -6.96
C GLU A 331 -16.88 37.90 -6.96
N ASP A 332 -15.56 38.05 -7.15
CA ASP A 332 -14.61 36.93 -7.25
C ASP A 332 -13.98 36.55 -5.91
N ALA A 333 -14.14 37.38 -4.86
CA ALA A 333 -13.50 37.17 -3.57
C ALA A 333 -13.86 35.82 -2.93
N SER A 334 -15.12 35.39 -3.05
CA SER A 334 -15.56 34.09 -2.54
C SER A 334 -14.96 32.93 -3.35
N CYS A 335 -14.83 33.07 -4.66
CA CYS A 335 -14.21 32.06 -5.52
C CYS A 335 -12.73 31.89 -5.17
N ILE A 336 -12.01 33.01 -5.01
CA ILE A 336 -10.59 33.01 -4.63
C ILE A 336 -10.38 32.35 -3.27
N SER A 337 -11.21 32.67 -2.27
CA SER A 337 -11.14 32.04 -0.94
C SER A 337 -11.40 30.54 -1.01
N PHE A 338 -12.41 30.12 -1.79
CA PHE A 338 -12.72 28.71 -2.01
C PHE A 338 -11.58 27.96 -2.73
N CYS A 339 -10.94 28.57 -3.73
CA CYS A 339 -9.77 28.02 -4.41
C CYS A 339 -8.58 27.86 -3.45
N TRP A 340 -8.32 28.84 -2.59
CA TRP A 340 -7.31 28.72 -1.53
C TRP A 340 -7.59 27.57 -0.57
N PHE A 341 -8.84 27.44 -0.12
CA PHE A 341 -9.27 26.32 0.71
C PHE A 341 -9.04 24.98 -0.02
N GLY A 342 -9.43 24.89 -1.28
CA GLY A 342 -9.21 23.70 -2.12
C GLY A 342 -7.73 23.32 -2.25
N ILE A 343 -6.83 24.32 -2.45
CA ILE A 343 -5.38 24.09 -2.50
C ILE A 343 -4.87 23.52 -1.17
N VAL A 344 -5.28 24.09 -0.03
CA VAL A 344 -4.87 23.62 1.30
C VAL A 344 -5.36 22.20 1.56
N VAL A 345 -6.64 21.92 1.29
CA VAL A 345 -7.21 20.57 1.46
C VAL A 345 -6.49 19.56 0.56
N ASN A 346 -6.29 19.88 -0.71
CA ASN A 346 -5.58 18.99 -1.63
C ASN A 346 -4.13 18.72 -1.19
N THR A 347 -3.43 19.75 -0.72
CA THR A 347 -2.05 19.62 -0.18
C THR A 347 -2.02 18.68 1.01
N LEU A 348 -2.94 18.86 1.96
CA LEU A 348 -3.02 18.03 3.16
C LEU A 348 -3.35 16.57 2.82
N LEU A 349 -4.28 16.33 1.89
CA LEU A 349 -4.64 14.99 1.44
C LEU A 349 -3.45 14.25 0.81
N PHE A 350 -2.78 14.86 -0.15
CA PHE A 350 -1.63 14.24 -0.81
C PHE A 350 -0.43 14.10 0.14
N PHE A 351 -0.22 15.05 1.06
CA PHE A 351 0.83 14.94 2.07
C PHE A 351 0.59 13.76 3.02
N ILE A 352 -0.62 13.60 3.56
CA ILE A 352 -0.95 12.47 4.43
C ILE A 352 -0.83 11.15 3.66
N ARG A 353 -1.34 11.08 2.44
CA ARG A 353 -1.24 9.89 1.57
C ARG A 353 0.22 9.53 1.29
N MET A 354 1.06 10.51 0.97
CA MET A 354 2.50 10.34 0.78
C MET A 354 3.18 9.77 2.03
N VAL A 355 2.93 10.36 3.21
CA VAL A 355 3.51 9.88 4.48
C VAL A 355 3.05 8.46 4.79
N PHE A 356 1.76 8.16 4.59
CA PHE A 356 1.21 6.82 4.76
C PHE A 356 1.94 5.78 3.89
N ASN A 357 2.12 6.09 2.60
CA ASN A 357 2.78 5.21 1.64
C ASN A 357 4.29 5.03 1.91
N ILE A 358 5.01 6.11 2.24
CA ILE A 358 6.45 6.03 2.58
C ILE A 358 6.65 5.23 3.87
N THR A 359 5.85 5.49 4.91
CA THR A 359 5.94 4.73 6.17
C THR A 359 5.56 3.27 5.98
N ASN A 360 4.64 2.97 5.06
CA ASN A 360 4.27 1.60 4.72
C ASN A 360 5.43 0.85 4.06
N TYR A 361 6.09 1.49 3.10
CA TYR A 361 7.29 0.92 2.46
C TYR A 361 8.39 0.57 3.49
N ILE A 362 8.67 1.50 4.41
CA ILE A 362 9.68 1.30 5.48
C ILE A 362 9.23 0.21 6.48
N GLY A 363 7.93 -0.10 6.58
CA GLY A 363 7.38 -1.09 7.51
C GLY A 363 7.12 -0.53 8.92
N VAL A 364 7.09 0.79 9.07
CA VAL A 364 6.84 1.48 10.35
C VAL A 364 5.44 2.08 10.46
N ASN A 365 4.59 1.89 9.45
CA ASN A 365 3.24 2.44 9.44
C ASN A 365 2.35 1.74 10.50
N PRO A 366 1.94 2.43 11.58
CA PRO A 366 1.17 1.81 12.65
C PRO A 366 -0.24 1.43 12.18
N ILE A 367 -0.82 2.17 11.23
CA ILE A 367 -2.16 1.91 10.72
C ILE A 367 -2.16 0.66 9.85
N GLN A 368 -1.18 0.50 8.97
CA GLN A 368 -1.07 -0.73 8.18
C GLN A 368 -0.80 -1.94 9.06
N ASN A 369 0.14 -1.82 10.02
CA ASN A 369 0.43 -2.88 10.96
C ASN A 369 -0.81 -3.29 11.78
N TRP A 370 -1.62 -2.32 12.19
CA TRP A 370 -2.91 -2.57 12.83
C TRP A 370 -3.88 -3.30 11.89
N THR A 371 -4.08 -2.82 10.66
CA THR A 371 -4.95 -3.45 9.66
C THR A 371 -4.54 -4.91 9.41
N ASN A 372 -3.25 -5.15 9.21
CA ASN A 372 -2.70 -6.49 9.02
C ASN A 372 -2.93 -7.38 10.22
N SER A 373 -2.72 -6.87 11.44
CA SER A 373 -2.97 -7.64 12.67
C SER A 373 -4.43 -8.07 12.81
N GLN A 374 -5.37 -7.20 12.42
CA GLN A 374 -6.81 -7.49 12.49
C GLN A 374 -7.27 -8.47 11.40
N ASN A 375 -6.57 -8.51 10.27
CA ASN A 375 -6.89 -9.39 9.14
C ASN A 375 -6.22 -10.77 9.22
N ARG A 376 -5.36 -11.03 10.20
CA ARG A 376 -4.69 -12.34 10.35
C ARG A 376 -5.70 -13.45 10.66
N GLY A 377 -5.78 -14.45 9.77
CA GLY A 377 -6.57 -15.66 9.98
C GLY A 377 -8.09 -15.49 9.80
N VAL A 378 -8.56 -14.32 9.35
CA VAL A 378 -9.97 -14.07 9.08
C VAL A 378 -10.25 -14.06 7.57
N ALA A 379 -11.37 -14.66 7.17
CA ALA A 379 -11.80 -14.67 5.77
C ALA A 379 -12.42 -13.33 5.33
N ILE A 380 -12.98 -12.59 6.29
CA ILE A 380 -13.66 -11.31 6.08
C ILE A 380 -13.03 -10.30 7.04
N PRO A 381 -12.69 -9.08 6.57
CA PRO A 381 -12.09 -8.05 7.41
C PRO A 381 -13.02 -7.65 8.56
N THR A 382 -12.42 -7.31 9.70
CA THR A 382 -13.15 -6.85 10.88
C THR A 382 -13.86 -5.53 10.60
N ALA A 383 -14.96 -5.25 11.32
CA ALA A 383 -15.77 -4.05 11.09
C ALA A 383 -14.94 -2.75 11.17
N SER A 384 -13.96 -2.67 12.06
CA SER A 384 -13.06 -1.52 12.17
C SER A 384 -12.20 -1.32 10.93
N VAL A 385 -11.64 -2.40 10.36
CA VAL A 385 -10.85 -2.34 9.13
C VAL A 385 -11.73 -1.94 7.94
N ARG A 386 -12.97 -2.43 7.87
CA ARG A 386 -13.92 -2.03 6.82
C ARG A 386 -14.24 -0.54 6.83
N VAL A 387 -14.51 -0.01 8.02
CA VAL A 387 -14.78 1.42 8.21
C VAL A 387 -13.54 2.24 7.82
N TRP A 388 -12.35 1.81 8.26
CA TRP A 388 -11.10 2.45 7.85
C TRP A 388 -10.92 2.44 6.32
N ASN A 389 -11.04 1.28 5.67
CA ASN A 389 -10.90 1.15 4.21
C ASN A 389 -11.91 2.04 3.46
N PHE A 390 -13.17 2.09 3.93
CA PHE A 390 -14.19 2.96 3.36
C PHE A 390 -13.74 4.43 3.40
N PHE A 391 -13.32 4.92 4.57
CA PHE A 391 -12.89 6.30 4.72
C PHE A 391 -11.58 6.59 3.98
N ALA A 392 -10.64 5.66 3.95
CA ALA A 392 -9.39 5.80 3.22
C ALA A 392 -9.66 5.99 1.71
N TYR A 393 -10.49 5.13 1.10
CA TYR A 393 -10.83 5.28 -0.32
C TYR A 393 -11.71 6.50 -0.60
N PHE A 394 -12.65 6.83 0.29
CA PHE A 394 -13.44 8.05 0.16
C PHE A 394 -12.53 9.29 0.18
N LEU A 395 -11.64 9.39 1.17
CA LEU A 395 -10.81 10.56 1.42
C LEU A 395 -9.67 10.69 0.41
N PHE A 396 -9.02 9.59 0.03
CA PHE A 396 -7.84 9.64 -0.84
C PHE A 396 -8.15 9.49 -2.33
N ASP A 397 -9.30 8.91 -2.72
CA ASP A 397 -9.64 8.74 -4.13
C ASP A 397 -10.82 9.61 -4.57
N LEU A 398 -11.94 9.57 -3.84
CA LEU A 398 -13.16 10.29 -4.25
C LEU A 398 -13.01 11.80 -4.03
N VAL A 399 -12.52 12.25 -2.86
CA VAL A 399 -12.39 13.69 -2.55
C VAL A 399 -11.46 14.40 -3.55
N PRO A 400 -10.23 13.93 -3.84
CA PRO A 400 -9.39 14.55 -4.85
C PRO A 400 -10.06 14.57 -6.23
N SER A 401 -10.76 13.51 -6.62
CA SER A 401 -11.49 13.46 -7.88
C SER A 401 -12.57 14.55 -7.96
N VAL A 402 -13.31 14.77 -6.87
CA VAL A 402 -14.32 15.83 -6.78
C VAL A 402 -13.69 17.22 -6.81
N LEU A 403 -12.59 17.42 -6.07
CA LEU A 403 -11.84 18.68 -6.10
C LEU A 403 -11.31 18.98 -7.51
N ALA A 404 -10.81 17.97 -8.23
CA ALA A 404 -10.38 18.10 -9.62
C ALA A 404 -11.53 18.51 -10.55
N MET A 405 -12.72 17.91 -10.40
CA MET A 405 -13.92 18.31 -11.17
C MET A 405 -14.29 19.78 -10.92
N ILE A 406 -14.29 20.19 -9.66
CA ILE A 406 -14.64 21.57 -9.27
C ILE A 406 -13.58 22.53 -9.82
N ALA A 407 -12.30 22.22 -9.69
CA ALA A 407 -11.20 23.03 -10.19
C ALA A 407 -11.31 23.25 -11.71
N VAL A 408 -11.45 22.18 -12.51
CA VAL A 408 -11.55 22.30 -13.97
C VAL A 408 -12.80 23.07 -14.38
N ARG A 409 -13.92 22.90 -13.67
CA ARG A 409 -15.14 23.69 -13.91
C ARG A 409 -14.90 25.19 -13.65
N LEU A 410 -14.38 25.55 -12.47
CA LEU A 410 -14.13 26.94 -12.09
C LEU A 410 -13.14 27.60 -13.05
N PHE A 411 -12.08 26.89 -13.42
CA PHE A 411 -11.09 27.38 -14.38
C PHE A 411 -11.68 27.69 -15.75
N LYS A 412 -12.56 26.83 -16.25
CA LYS A 412 -13.23 27.09 -17.53
C LYS A 412 -14.23 28.22 -17.45
N GLU A 413 -14.94 28.37 -16.33
CA GLU A 413 -15.85 29.49 -16.11
C GLU A 413 -15.09 30.82 -16.13
N HIS A 414 -13.94 30.90 -15.45
CA HIS A 414 -13.07 32.07 -15.48
C HIS A 414 -12.41 32.33 -16.85
N ASP A 415 -11.91 31.31 -17.53
CA ASP A 415 -11.27 31.45 -18.86
C ASP A 415 -12.21 32.06 -19.91
N MET A 416 -13.51 31.74 -19.83
CA MET A 416 -14.52 32.33 -20.71
C MET A 416 -14.75 33.83 -20.45
N LEU A 417 -14.69 34.25 -19.18
CA LEU A 417 -14.84 35.67 -18.81
C LEU A 417 -13.70 36.53 -19.38
N PHE A 418 -12.47 36.00 -19.44
CA PHE A 418 -11.33 36.73 -20.01
C PHE A 418 -11.40 36.86 -21.53
N ASN A 419 -11.80 35.79 -22.24
CA ASN A 419 -11.90 35.81 -23.70
C ASN A 419 -12.98 36.78 -24.22
N GLU A 420 -14.01 37.07 -23.43
CA GLU A 420 -15.09 37.99 -23.82
C GLU A 420 -14.77 39.47 -23.54
N ASN A 421 -13.75 39.75 -22.73
CA ASN A 421 -13.48 41.09 -22.26
C ASN A 421 -12.41 41.81 -23.12
N PRO A 422 -12.79 42.75 -24.00
CA PRO A 422 -11.90 43.34 -25.01
C PRO A 422 -10.74 44.13 -24.40
N TYR A 423 -10.84 44.51 -23.12
CA TYR A 423 -9.77 45.20 -22.38
C TYR A 423 -8.59 44.29 -22.01
N TYR A 424 -8.78 42.95 -22.02
CA TYR A 424 -7.72 41.97 -21.69
C TYR A 424 -7.12 41.30 -22.93
N THR A 425 -7.83 41.30 -24.06
CA THR A 425 -7.20 41.04 -25.35
C THR A 425 -6.28 42.21 -25.66
N ARG A 426 -4.99 42.11 -25.30
CA ARG A 426 -3.97 43.04 -25.79
C ARG A 426 -4.19 43.18 -27.30
N PRO A 427 -4.33 44.40 -27.85
CA PRO A 427 -4.32 44.56 -29.29
C PRO A 427 -3.07 43.85 -29.77
N SER A 428 -3.27 42.85 -30.63
CA SER A 428 -2.17 42.16 -31.30
C SER A 428 -1.51 43.22 -32.16
N ASP A 429 -0.50 43.88 -31.60
CA ASP A 429 0.38 44.75 -32.36
C ASP A 429 0.95 43.91 -33.50
N PHE A 430 0.78 44.46 -34.71
CA PHE A 430 1.00 43.88 -36.03
C PHE A 430 2.32 43.13 -36.22
#